data_AF-A0A7S1UIL0-F1
#
_entry.id   AF-A0A7S1UIL0-F1
#
_cell.length_a   1.000
_cell.length_b   1.000
_cell.length_c   1.000
_cell.angle_alpha   90.00
_cell.angle_beta   90.00
_cell.angle_gamma   90.00
#
_symmetry.space_group_name_H-M   'P 1'
#
loop_
_entity.id
_entity.type
_entity.pdbx_description
1 polymer ?
#
loop_
_entity_poly.entity_id
_entity_poly.type
_entity_poly.pdbx_seq_one_letter_code
_entity_poly.pdbx_strand_id
1 'polypeptide(L)'
;GVDEAEGIAMCGDSVAYLSDQGIEVAVDLEHCVDGFKEDKDYMTAVAIEGARRGAACLVICDTNGGSMVWEIEGVVAHLRSELDAAGFDDVLIGIHCHNDCGLAVANSIAAVQAGARVVQGCVNGIG
;
A
#
# COMPACT_ATOMS: atom_id res chain seq x y z
N GLY A 1 2.74 14.77 16.97
CA GLY A 1 3.34 13.49 16.59
C GLY A 1 4.71 13.76 16.02
N VAL A 2 5.30 12.74 15.39
CA VAL A 2 6.43 12.83 14.46
C VAL A 2 6.04 13.75 13.29
N ASP A 3 6.97 14.51 12.72
CA ASP A 3 6.67 15.32 11.53
C ASP A 3 6.57 14.47 10.25
N GLU A 4 5.89 14.96 9.21
CA GLU A 4 5.66 14.19 7.98
C GLU A 4 6.96 13.78 7.28
N ALA A 5 7.96 14.67 7.26
CA ALA A 5 9.24 14.38 6.61
C ALA A 5 9.99 13.28 7.35
N GLU A 6 9.96 13.31 8.68
CA GLU A 6 10.50 12.25 9.53
C GLU A 6 9.74 10.94 9.34
N GLY A 7 8.41 10.97 9.23
CA GLY A 7 7.60 9.78 8.94
C GLY A 7 7.95 9.10 7.61
N ILE A 8 8.11 9.90 6.54
CA ILE A 8 8.55 9.42 5.23
C ILE A 8 9.96 8.82 5.31
N ALA A 9 10.89 9.52 5.97
CA ALA A 9 12.27 9.07 6.12
C ALA A 9 12.36 7.76 6.92
N MET A 10 11.60 7.62 8.01
CA MET A 10 11.56 6.42 8.84
C MET A 10 11.12 5.18 8.05
N CYS A 11 10.11 5.31 7.19
CA CYS A 11 9.69 4.24 6.30
C CYS A 11 10.83 3.86 5.35
N GLY A 12 11.40 4.84 4.66
CA GLY A 12 12.49 4.63 3.71
C GLY A 12 13.74 3.99 4.32
N ASP A 13 14.16 4.45 5.50
CA ASP A 13 15.36 3.94 6.18
C ASP A 13 15.18 2.48 6.64
N SER A 14 13.96 2.11 7.05
CA SER A 14 13.62 0.72 7.41
C SER A 14 13.68 -0.21 6.20
N VAL A 15 13.16 0.25 5.06
CA VAL A 15 13.22 -0.50 3.79
C VAL A 15 14.67 -0.66 3.33
N ALA A 16 15.44 0.44 3.30
CA ALA A 16 16.84 0.42 2.88
C ALA A 16 17.67 -0.54 3.73
N TYR A 17 17.50 -0.50 5.05
CA TYR A 17 18.25 -1.38 5.96
C TYR A 17 18.05 -2.87 5.67
N LEU A 18 16.83 -3.29 5.31
CA LEU A 18 16.52 -4.69 4.98
C LEU A 18 16.96 -5.03 3.55
N SER A 19 16.70 -4.13 2.59
CA SER A 19 17.05 -4.32 1.18
C SER A 19 18.57 -4.43 0.97
N ASP A 20 19.37 -3.63 1.69
CA ASP A 20 20.84 -3.68 1.67
C ASP A 20 21.40 -5.03 2.15
N GLN A 21 20.60 -5.82 2.87
CA GLN A 21 20.95 -7.18 3.30
C GLN A 21 20.50 -8.26 2.31
N GLY A 22 19.93 -7.86 1.16
CA GLY A 22 19.38 -8.76 0.16
C GLY A 22 18.03 -9.39 0.55
N ILE A 23 17.31 -8.78 1.50
CA ILE A 23 15.96 -9.20 1.89
C ILE A 23 14.95 -8.51 0.97
N GLU A 24 14.04 -9.29 0.37
CA GLU A 24 12.91 -8.74 -0.37
C GLU A 24 11.90 -8.12 0.60
N VAL A 25 11.59 -6.83 0.43
CA VAL A 25 10.76 -6.07 1.38
C VAL A 25 9.38 -5.81 0.79
N ALA A 26 8.35 -6.23 1.53
CA ALA A 26 6.98 -5.73 1.37
C ALA A 26 6.70 -4.70 2.47
N VAL A 27 6.13 -3.56 2.10
CA VAL A 27 5.73 -2.51 3.04
C VAL A 27 4.22 -2.47 3.13
N ASP A 28 3.69 -2.78 4.31
CA ASP A 28 2.28 -2.57 4.62
C ASP A 28 2.06 -1.09 4.91
N LEU A 29 1.38 -0.40 3.98
CA LEU A 29 0.99 0.99 4.13
C LEU A 29 -0.23 1.02 5.06
N GLU A 30 0.04 1.04 6.36
CA GLU A 30 -0.99 1.04 7.40
C GLU A 30 -1.93 2.26 7.24
N HIS A 31 -3.23 2.03 7.43
CA HIS A 31 -4.29 3.03 7.24
C HIS A 31 -4.31 3.69 5.86
N CYS A 32 -3.69 3.09 4.84
CA CYS A 32 -3.49 3.74 3.55
C CYS A 32 -4.78 4.25 2.91
N VAL A 33 -5.87 3.49 2.94
CA VAL A 33 -7.11 3.91 2.26
C VAL A 33 -7.72 5.15 2.92
N ASP A 34 -7.73 5.23 4.24
CA ASP A 34 -8.21 6.41 4.98
C ASP A 34 -7.21 7.57 4.91
N GLY A 35 -5.92 7.27 5.03
CA GLY A 35 -4.84 8.25 4.84
C GLY A 35 -4.90 8.90 3.47
N PHE A 36 -5.26 8.16 2.41
CA PHE A 36 -5.47 8.71 1.07
C PHE A 36 -6.65 9.69 0.99
N LYS A 37 -7.68 9.51 1.83
CA LYS A 37 -8.84 10.42 1.90
C LYS A 37 -8.50 11.69 2.68
N GLU A 38 -7.62 11.59 3.67
CA GLU A 38 -7.18 12.70 4.52
C GLU A 38 -6.04 13.50 3.88
N ASP A 39 -4.93 12.83 3.54
CA ASP A 39 -3.76 13.41 2.89
C ASP A 39 -3.16 12.44 1.86
N LYS A 40 -3.66 12.60 0.63
CA LYS A 40 -3.23 11.84 -0.54
C LYS A 40 -1.75 12.04 -0.88
N ASP A 41 -1.23 13.25 -0.71
CA ASP A 41 0.13 13.60 -1.12
C ASP A 41 1.14 12.98 -0.17
N TYR A 42 0.85 13.03 1.14
CA TYR A 42 1.66 12.36 2.16
C TYR A 42 1.73 10.84 1.93
N MET A 43 0.58 10.18 1.74
CA MET A 43 0.57 8.72 1.50
C MET A 43 1.30 8.33 0.21
N THR A 44 1.17 9.14 -0.84
CA THR A 44 1.93 8.95 -2.08
C THR A 44 3.43 9.11 -1.83
N ALA A 45 3.84 10.13 -1.07
CA ALA A 45 5.25 10.36 -0.74
C ALA A 45 5.88 9.21 0.05
N VAL A 46 5.15 8.64 1.03
CA VAL A 46 5.59 7.45 1.79
C VAL A 46 5.78 6.25 0.85
N ALA A 47 4.81 5.99 -0.02
CA ALA A 47 4.87 4.89 -0.99
C ALA A 47 6.07 5.03 -1.95
N ILE A 48 6.27 6.23 -2.52
CA ILE A 48 7.38 6.53 -3.42
C ILE A 48 8.73 6.42 -2.71
N GLU A 49 8.82 6.86 -1.45
CA GLU A 49 10.06 6.71 -0.69
C GLU A 49 10.37 5.22 -0.42
N GLY A 50 9.37 4.43 -0.05
CA GLY A 50 9.53 2.98 0.08
C GLY A 50 10.05 2.33 -1.22
N ALA A 51 9.43 2.64 -2.35
CA ALA A 51 9.89 2.16 -3.67
C ALA A 51 11.33 2.61 -3.97
N ARG A 52 11.64 3.90 -3.79
CA ARG A 52 12.98 4.47 -4.01
C ARG A 52 14.05 3.78 -3.17
N ARG A 53 13.69 3.33 -1.97
CA ARG A 53 14.60 2.66 -1.03
C ARG A 53 14.66 1.14 -1.20
N GLY A 54 13.98 0.59 -2.20
CA GLY A 54 14.10 -0.81 -2.60
C GLY A 54 13.00 -1.74 -2.09
N ALA A 55 11.80 -1.20 -1.79
CA ALA A 55 10.64 -2.04 -1.54
C ALA A 55 10.25 -2.77 -2.84
N ALA A 56 10.06 -4.09 -2.75
CA ALA A 56 9.60 -4.91 -3.86
C ALA A 56 8.07 -4.89 -4.00
N CYS A 57 7.35 -4.64 -2.89
CA CYS A 57 5.90 -4.58 -2.87
C CYS A 57 5.41 -3.50 -1.90
N LEU A 58 4.43 -2.71 -2.32
CA LEU A 58 3.73 -1.73 -1.50
C LEU A 58 2.28 -2.21 -1.31
N VAL A 59 1.91 -2.57 -0.08
CA VAL A 59 0.62 -3.17 0.24
C VAL A 59 -0.32 -2.11 0.75
N ILE A 60 -1.43 -1.91 0.04
CA ILE A 60 -2.50 -1.00 0.47
C ILE A 60 -3.33 -1.70 1.55
N CYS A 61 -3.44 -1.09 2.73
CA CYS A 61 -4.22 -1.65 3.83
C CYS A 61 -5.56 -0.90 3.99
N ASP A 62 -6.67 -1.64 3.89
CA ASP A 62 -8.00 -1.19 4.35
C ASP A 62 -8.14 -1.49 5.85
N THR A 63 -7.32 -0.79 6.65
CA THR A 63 -7.13 -1.10 8.08
C THR A 63 -8.41 -1.02 8.90
N ASN A 64 -9.29 -0.07 8.58
CA ASN A 64 -10.58 0.08 9.26
C ASN A 64 -11.67 -0.86 8.69
N GLY A 65 -11.44 -1.52 7.54
CA GLY A 65 -12.36 -2.50 6.93
C GLY A 65 -13.68 -1.94 6.41
N GLY A 66 -13.79 -0.62 6.31
CA GLY A 66 -15.00 0.11 5.95
C GLY A 66 -14.97 0.70 4.55
N SER A 67 -13.93 0.42 3.76
CA SER A 67 -13.76 1.04 2.45
C SER A 67 -14.67 0.43 1.39
N MET A 68 -15.14 1.27 0.49
CA MET A 68 -15.93 0.85 -0.66
C MET A 68 -15.04 0.43 -1.84
N VAL A 69 -15.56 -0.47 -2.67
CA VAL A 69 -14.87 -1.04 -3.85
C VAL A 69 -14.22 0.04 -4.72
N TRP A 70 -14.94 1.13 -5.03
CA TRP A 70 -14.43 2.21 -5.88
C TRP A 70 -13.34 3.07 -5.19
N GLU A 71 -13.30 3.10 -3.86
CA GLU A 71 -12.23 3.79 -3.13
C GLU A 71 -10.93 3.00 -3.27
N ILE A 72 -11.01 1.67 -3.14
CA ILE A 72 -9.87 0.76 -3.34
C ILE A 72 -9.33 0.86 -4.78
N GLU A 73 -10.20 0.79 -5.77
CA GLU A 73 -9.82 0.95 -7.18
C GLU A 73 -9.11 2.29 -7.41
N GLY A 74 -9.65 3.37 -6.85
CA GLY A 74 -9.07 4.71 -6.97
C GLY A 74 -7.68 4.82 -6.35
N VAL A 75 -7.47 4.27 -5.16
CA VAL A 75 -6.15 4.28 -4.49
C VAL A 75 -5.13 3.45 -5.27
N VAL A 76 -5.49 2.23 -5.68
CA VAL A 76 -4.60 1.34 -6.44
C VAL A 76 -4.20 1.98 -7.78
N ALA A 77 -5.17 2.50 -8.54
CA ALA A 77 -4.92 3.11 -9.84
C ALA A 77 -4.05 4.37 -9.71
N HIS A 78 -4.30 5.19 -8.69
CA HIS A 78 -3.47 6.36 -8.40
C HIS A 78 -2.02 5.96 -8.07
N LEU A 79 -1.82 5.07 -7.09
CA LEU A 79 -0.47 4.64 -6.71
C LEU A 79 0.28 3.99 -7.86
N ARG A 80 -0.39 3.18 -8.68
CA ARG A 80 0.22 2.60 -9.88
C ARG A 80 0.72 3.68 -10.84
N SER A 81 -0.13 4.67 -11.13
CA SER A 81 0.22 5.79 -12.00
C SER A 81 1.42 6.59 -11.47
N GLU A 82 1.46 6.87 -10.17
CA GLU A 82 2.57 7.62 -9.56
C GLU A 82 3.88 6.83 -9.56
N LEU A 83 3.83 5.53 -9.27
CA LEU A 83 5.00 4.67 -9.33
C LEU A 83 5.54 4.57 -10.77
N ASP A 84 4.67 4.41 -11.76
CA ASP A 84 5.07 4.38 -13.18
C ASP A 84 5.71 5.71 -13.61
N ALA A 85 5.11 6.84 -13.21
CA ALA A 85 5.65 8.17 -13.50
C ALA A 85 7.01 8.42 -12.83
N ALA A 86 7.26 7.80 -11.67
CA ALA A 86 8.51 7.86 -10.94
C ALA A 86 9.56 6.82 -11.41
N GLY A 87 9.22 5.94 -12.35
CA GLY A 87 10.13 4.92 -12.90
C GLY A 87 10.26 3.66 -12.05
N PHE A 88 9.23 3.32 -11.28
CA PHE A 88 9.13 2.13 -10.41
C PHE A 88 8.05 1.16 -10.91
N ASP A 89 8.04 0.87 -12.21
CA ASP A 89 7.06 -0.01 -12.88
C ASP A 89 7.19 -1.50 -12.48
N ASP A 90 8.32 -1.88 -11.92
CA ASP A 90 8.62 -3.21 -11.40
C ASP A 90 8.12 -3.45 -9.95
N VAL A 91 7.94 -2.39 -9.17
CA VAL A 91 7.43 -2.48 -7.79
C VAL A 91 5.98 -2.95 -7.80
N LEU A 92 5.68 -4.03 -7.07
CA LEU A 92 4.34 -4.59 -6.99
C LEU A 92 3.42 -3.76 -6.09
N ILE A 93 2.13 -3.73 -6.42
CA ILE A 93 1.09 -3.26 -5.50
C ILE A 93 0.39 -4.48 -4.91
N GLY A 94 0.34 -4.54 -3.59
CA GLY A 94 -0.44 -5.49 -2.82
C GLY A 94 -1.72 -4.88 -2.26
N ILE A 95 -2.64 -5.73 -1.81
CA ILE A 95 -3.85 -5.33 -1.08
C ILE A 95 -4.02 -6.21 0.16
N HIS A 96 -4.38 -5.60 1.28
CA HIS A 96 -4.80 -6.25 2.53
C HIS A 96 -6.12 -5.65 2.98
N CYS A 97 -7.21 -6.40 2.79
CA CYS A 97 -8.55 -5.95 3.14
C CYS A 97 -9.06 -6.60 4.42
N HIS A 98 -9.61 -5.79 5.31
CA HIS A 98 -10.43 -6.26 6.43
C HIS A 98 -11.90 -6.41 6.01
N ASN A 99 -12.66 -7.20 6.77
CA ASN A 99 -14.00 -7.65 6.38
C ASN A 99 -15.14 -7.08 7.26
N ASP A 100 -14.90 -5.97 7.94
CA ASP A 100 -15.85 -5.34 8.87
C ASP A 100 -17.21 -5.03 8.23
N CYS A 101 -17.19 -4.64 6.95
CA CYS A 101 -18.39 -4.40 6.16
C CYS A 101 -18.79 -5.55 5.21
N GLY A 102 -18.16 -6.72 5.33
CA GLY A 102 -18.41 -7.86 4.45
C GLY A 102 -17.89 -7.69 3.02
N LEU A 103 -16.97 -6.74 2.80
CA LEU A 103 -16.47 -6.34 1.49
C LEU A 103 -15.04 -6.80 1.19
N ALA A 104 -14.35 -7.51 2.09
CA ALA A 104 -12.92 -7.81 1.92
C ALA A 104 -12.60 -8.48 0.58
N VAL A 105 -13.40 -9.48 0.20
CA VAL A 105 -13.22 -10.21 -1.07
C VAL A 105 -13.53 -9.32 -2.27
N ALA A 106 -14.61 -8.52 -2.21
CA ALA A 106 -14.99 -7.62 -3.29
C ALA A 106 -13.91 -6.55 -3.51
N ASN A 107 -13.43 -5.93 -2.42
CA ASN A 107 -12.35 -4.95 -2.42
C ASN A 107 -11.04 -5.55 -2.96
N SER A 108 -10.71 -6.77 -2.58
CA SER A 108 -9.52 -7.48 -3.10
C SER A 108 -9.61 -7.72 -4.61
N ILE A 109 -10.76 -8.14 -5.11
CA ILE A 109 -10.98 -8.32 -6.56
C ILE A 109 -10.85 -6.98 -7.30
N ALA A 110 -11.42 -5.92 -6.74
CA ALA A 110 -11.35 -4.56 -7.29
C ALA A 110 -9.90 -4.08 -7.39
N ALA A 111 -9.11 -4.30 -6.33
CA ALA A 111 -7.69 -3.96 -6.32
C ALA A 111 -6.92 -4.68 -7.42
N VAL A 112 -7.17 -5.99 -7.62
CA VAL A 112 -6.54 -6.76 -8.70
C VAL A 112 -6.91 -6.22 -10.07
N GLN A 113 -8.19 -5.87 -10.29
CA GLN A 113 -8.65 -5.23 -11.52
C GLN A 113 -7.97 -3.88 -11.78
N ALA A 114 -7.72 -3.11 -10.72
CA ALA A 114 -7.07 -1.81 -10.80
C ALA A 114 -5.53 -1.88 -10.94
N GLY A 115 -4.90 -3.04 -10.75
CA GLY A 115 -3.46 -3.21 -10.98
C GLY A 115 -2.70 -3.93 -9.86
N ALA A 116 -3.33 -4.26 -8.73
CA ALA A 116 -2.67 -5.04 -7.69
C ALA A 116 -2.30 -6.45 -8.20
N ARG A 117 -1.24 -7.00 -7.63
CA ARG A 117 -0.66 -8.30 -8.00
C ARG A 117 -0.47 -9.25 -6.82
N VAL A 118 -0.58 -8.73 -5.60
CA VAL A 118 -0.51 -9.49 -4.34
C VAL A 118 -1.79 -9.26 -3.57
N VAL A 119 -2.40 -10.32 -3.05
CA VAL A 119 -3.57 -10.25 -2.16
C VAL A 119 -3.19 -10.94 -0.84
N GLN A 120 -3.13 -10.17 0.24
CA GLN A 120 -2.95 -10.71 1.59
C GLN A 120 -4.30 -11.15 2.16
N GLY A 121 -4.31 -12.30 2.82
CA GLY A 121 -5.50 -12.85 3.43
C GLY A 121 -5.19 -14.04 4.32
N CYS A 122 -6.19 -14.46 5.09
CA CYS A 122 -6.06 -15.52 6.07
C CYS A 122 -6.99 -16.69 5.75
N VAL A 123 -6.58 -17.91 6.12
CA VAL A 123 -7.44 -19.10 6.02
C VAL A 123 -8.74 -18.85 6.80
N ASN A 124 -9.87 -19.08 6.15
CA ASN A 124 -11.22 -18.82 6.68
C ASN A 124 -11.49 -17.36 7.12
N GLY A 125 -10.65 -16.41 6.71
CA GLY A 125 -10.78 -15.01 7.13
C GLY A 125 -10.53 -14.79 8.62
N ILE A 126 -9.71 -15.62 9.27
CA ILE A 126 -9.33 -15.41 10.68
C ILE A 126 -8.47 -14.15 10.79
N GLY A 127 -8.92 -13.20 11.61
CA GLY A 127 -8.26 -11.91 11.84
C GLY A 127 -9.22 -10.93 12.47
#